data_AF-A0A7S1GVX2-F1
#
_entry.id   AF-A0A7S1GVX2-F1
#
_cell.length_a   1.000
_cell.length_b   1.000
_cell.length_c   1.000
_cell.angle_alpha   90.00
_cell.angle_beta   90.00
_cell.angle_gamma   90.00
#
_symmetry.space_group_name_H-M   'P 1'
#
loop_
_entity.id
_entity.type
_entity.pdbx_description
1 polymer ?
#
loop_
_entity_poly.entity_id
_entity_poly.type
_entity_poly.pdbx_seq_one_letter_code
_entity_poly.pdbx_strand_id
1 'polypeptide(L)'
;GTPALKPAPRHDPFGSPFMNGTVKGESFFVPMTCIIGGEEQAGLGWNMLMECLGAGRGVSLPAGAIAASKMAVLAVGGYARIRKQFKVPIASMQGVQEKLAVIGINTFGMMAAQNMFNSFLEAGETPSCLSAVMKHMCTERGRISINEGMDVMGGAAICNGPNNFMAGGYGAIPLSIT
;
A
#
# COMPACT_ATOMS: atom_id res chain seq x y z
N GLY A 1 -28.33 -0.57 -10.91
CA GLY A 1 -27.67 -1.72 -10.24
C GLY A 1 -28.63 -2.89 -10.24
N THR A 2 -28.11 -4.13 -10.23
CA THR A 2 -28.89 -5.37 -10.17
C THR A 2 -29.63 -5.46 -8.83
N PRO A 3 -30.95 -5.20 -8.76
CA PRO A 3 -31.66 -5.05 -7.47
C PRO A 3 -31.67 -6.31 -6.60
N ALA A 4 -31.39 -7.46 -7.21
CA ALA A 4 -31.24 -8.74 -6.53
C ALA A 4 -29.94 -8.86 -5.72
N LEU A 5 -28.94 -8.00 -5.96
CA LEU A 5 -27.72 -7.94 -5.16
C LEU A 5 -27.92 -7.00 -3.97
N LYS A 6 -27.91 -7.56 -2.77
CA LYS A 6 -28.04 -6.82 -1.52
C LYS A 6 -26.69 -6.75 -0.80
N PRO A 7 -26.17 -5.53 -0.52
CA PRO A 7 -24.99 -5.40 0.33
C PRO A 7 -25.32 -5.84 1.76
N ALA A 8 -24.42 -6.61 2.36
CA ALA A 8 -24.46 -6.94 3.78
C ALA A 8 -23.85 -5.80 4.62
N PRO A 9 -23.92 -5.87 5.97
CA PRO A 9 -23.14 -4.97 6.82
C PRO A 9 -21.66 -4.96 6.40
N ARG A 10 -21.07 -3.77 6.38
CA ARG A 10 -19.66 -3.58 6.03
C ARG A 10 -18.78 -4.09 7.17
N HIS A 11 -17.66 -4.69 6.80
CA HIS A 11 -16.58 -4.97 7.75
C HIS A 11 -15.84 -3.67 8.05
N ASP A 12 -15.29 -3.54 9.25
CA ASP A 12 -14.39 -2.45 9.63
C ASP A 12 -12.94 -2.95 9.53
N PRO A 13 -12.21 -2.62 8.44
CA PRO A 13 -10.81 -2.97 8.27
C PRO A 13 -9.92 -2.00 9.06
N PHE A 14 -10.03 -2.05 10.38
CA PHE A 14 -9.18 -1.30 11.31
C PHE A 14 -9.24 0.23 11.10
N GLY A 15 -10.44 0.76 10.83
CA GLY A 15 -10.67 2.19 10.58
C GLY A 15 -10.11 2.70 9.25
N SER A 16 -9.54 1.83 8.41
CA SER A 16 -9.13 2.19 7.06
C SER A 16 -10.35 2.53 6.21
N PRO A 17 -10.29 3.57 5.34
CA PRO A 17 -11.38 3.94 4.43
C PRO A 17 -11.51 2.96 3.25
N PHE A 18 -11.48 1.66 3.55
CA PHE A 18 -11.58 0.55 2.61
C PHE A 18 -12.97 -0.08 2.75
N MET A 19 -13.82 0.07 1.72
CA MET A 19 -15.18 -0.46 1.74
C MET A 19 -15.18 -1.99 1.61
N ASN A 20 -15.03 -2.69 2.73
CA ASN A 20 -15.04 -4.14 2.79
C ASN A 20 -16.42 -4.65 3.24
N GLY A 21 -16.90 -5.74 2.64
CA GLY A 21 -18.16 -6.37 3.04
C GLY A 21 -18.68 -7.35 2.01
N THR A 22 -19.59 -8.20 2.44
CA THR A 22 -20.21 -9.22 1.59
C THR A 22 -21.31 -8.61 0.72
N VAL A 23 -21.42 -9.06 -0.52
CA VAL A 23 -22.59 -8.84 -1.37
C VAL A 23 -23.31 -10.18 -1.51
N LYS A 24 -24.62 -10.20 -1.23
CA LYS A 24 -25.45 -11.41 -1.33
C LYS A 24 -26.43 -11.24 -2.48
N GLY A 25 -26.62 -12.29 -3.26
CA GLY A 25 -27.64 -12.36 -4.29
C GLY A 25 -28.27 -13.74 -4.28
N GLU A 26 -29.57 -13.80 -4.50
CA GLU A 26 -30.31 -15.05 -4.64
C GLU A 26 -31.03 -15.03 -5.99
N SER A 27 -30.81 -16.09 -6.79
CA SER A 27 -31.53 -16.38 -8.03
C SER A 27 -31.82 -15.17 -8.92
N PHE A 28 -30.78 -14.61 -9.54
CA PHE A 28 -30.88 -13.47 -10.45
C PHE A 28 -30.29 -13.76 -11.82
N PHE A 29 -30.86 -13.14 -12.84
CA PHE A 29 -30.38 -13.24 -14.20
C PHE A 29 -29.17 -12.33 -14.43
N VAL A 30 -28.12 -12.89 -15.04
CA VAL A 30 -26.97 -12.15 -15.54
C VAL A 30 -26.95 -12.33 -17.07
N PRO A 31 -27.16 -11.26 -17.86
CA PRO A 31 -27.09 -11.34 -19.30
C PRO A 31 -25.70 -11.80 -19.79
N MET A 32 -25.63 -12.55 -20.90
CA MET A 32 -24.34 -12.95 -21.51
C MET A 32 -23.49 -11.74 -21.93
N THR A 33 -24.12 -10.61 -22.22
CA THR A 33 -23.43 -9.33 -22.51
C THR A 33 -22.65 -8.78 -21.32
N CYS A 34 -22.85 -9.30 -20.10
CA CYS A 34 -22.07 -8.94 -18.93
C CYS A 34 -20.76 -9.74 -18.79
N ILE A 35 -20.51 -10.74 -19.64
CA ILE A 35 -19.21 -11.43 -19.64
C ILE A 35 -18.14 -10.46 -20.12
N ILE A 36 -17.12 -10.25 -19.28
CA ILE A 36 -15.99 -9.38 -19.58
C ILE A 36 -15.25 -9.96 -20.79
N GLY A 37 -15.08 -9.16 -21.84
CA GLY A 37 -14.50 -9.62 -23.11
C GLY A 37 -15.48 -10.36 -24.03
N GLY A 38 -16.76 -10.47 -23.67
CA GLY A 38 -17.83 -11.06 -24.50
C GLY A 38 -18.07 -12.55 -24.26
N GLU A 39 -19.14 -13.08 -24.87
CA GLU A 39 -19.61 -14.46 -24.67
C GLU A 39 -18.57 -15.53 -25.05
N GLU A 40 -17.72 -15.26 -26.05
CA GLU A 40 -16.63 -16.16 -26.46
C GLU A 40 -15.59 -16.39 -25.35
N GLN A 41 -15.52 -15.51 -24.35
CA GLN A 41 -14.60 -15.62 -23.22
C GLN A 41 -15.20 -16.40 -22.03
N ALA A 42 -16.39 -16.98 -22.19
CA ALA A 42 -17.00 -17.82 -21.17
C ALA A 42 -16.06 -18.97 -20.76
N GLY A 43 -15.84 -19.13 -19.45
CA GLY A 43 -14.92 -20.12 -18.89
C GLY A 43 -13.48 -19.64 -18.67
N LEU A 44 -13.09 -18.46 -19.17
CA LEU A 44 -11.73 -17.92 -19.03
C LEU A 44 -11.55 -16.98 -17.83
N GLY A 45 -12.55 -16.87 -16.96
CA GLY A 45 -12.53 -15.93 -15.83
C GLY A 45 -11.37 -16.11 -14.85
N TRP A 46 -10.83 -17.33 -14.71
CA TRP A 46 -9.63 -17.57 -13.89
C TRP A 46 -8.39 -16.87 -14.47
N ASN A 47 -8.18 -16.94 -15.77
CA ASN A 47 -7.04 -16.29 -16.43
C ASN A 47 -7.13 -14.77 -16.28
N MET A 48 -8.32 -14.21 -16.51
CA MET A 48 -8.59 -12.78 -16.32
C MET A 48 -8.32 -12.34 -14.88
N LEU A 49 -8.78 -13.13 -13.90
CA LEU A 49 -8.53 -12.86 -12.47
C LEU A 49 -7.03 -12.85 -12.17
N MET A 50 -6.29 -13.83 -12.67
CA MET A 50 -4.85 -13.96 -12.41
C MET A 50 -4.04 -12.83 -13.06
N GLU A 51 -4.40 -12.40 -14.26
CA GLU A 51 -3.81 -11.24 -14.94
C GLU A 51 -4.05 -9.94 -14.14
N CYS A 52 -5.30 -9.69 -13.74
CA CYS A 52 -5.65 -8.53 -12.92
C CYS A 52 -4.89 -8.54 -11.58
N LEU A 53 -4.78 -9.71 -10.95
CA LEU A 53 -4.05 -9.87 -9.70
C LEU A 53 -2.54 -9.69 -9.88
N GLY A 54 -1.98 -10.01 -11.05
CA GLY A 54 -0.61 -9.72 -11.42
C GLY A 54 -0.32 -8.22 -11.44
N ALA A 55 -1.17 -7.44 -12.11
CA ALA A 55 -1.05 -5.98 -12.15
C ALA A 55 -1.18 -5.34 -10.75
N GLY A 56 -2.15 -5.80 -9.94
CA GLY A 56 -2.31 -5.33 -8.57
C GLY A 56 -1.08 -5.56 -7.69
N ARG A 57 -0.47 -6.76 -7.80
CA ARG A 57 0.74 -7.15 -7.05
C ARG A 57 2.00 -6.43 -7.51
N GLY A 58 2.22 -6.32 -8.82
CA GLY A 58 3.44 -5.75 -9.39
C GLY A 58 3.48 -4.23 -9.39
N VAL A 59 2.31 -3.58 -9.38
CA VAL A 59 2.22 -2.11 -9.60
C VAL A 59 1.56 -1.41 -8.43
N SER A 60 0.29 -1.75 -8.12
CA SER A 60 -0.55 -0.94 -7.22
C SER A 60 -0.09 -1.01 -5.76
N LEU A 61 0.13 -2.22 -5.23
CA LEU A 61 0.58 -2.40 -3.84
C LEU A 61 2.01 -1.85 -3.60
N PRO A 62 2.99 -2.10 -4.48
CA PRO A 62 4.30 -1.46 -4.40
C PRO A 62 4.22 0.07 -4.44
N ALA A 63 3.39 0.64 -5.33
CA ALA A 63 3.23 2.09 -5.42
C ALA A 63 2.70 2.70 -4.11
N GLY A 64 1.73 2.05 -3.46
CA GLY A 64 1.22 2.45 -2.15
C GLY A 64 2.31 2.46 -1.07
N ALA A 65 3.11 1.39 -0.99
CA ALA A 65 4.21 1.29 -0.02
C ALA A 65 5.31 2.33 -0.25
N ILE A 66 5.63 2.62 -1.52
CA ILE A 66 6.57 3.68 -1.91
C ILE A 66 6.03 5.04 -1.51
N ALA A 67 4.75 5.33 -1.78
CA ALA A 67 4.12 6.60 -1.41
C ALA A 67 4.15 6.81 0.10
N ALA A 68 3.80 5.79 0.88
CA ALA A 68 3.87 5.83 2.35
C ALA A 68 5.29 6.12 2.84
N SER A 69 6.30 5.48 2.24
CA SER A 69 7.70 5.67 2.65
C SER A 69 8.26 7.03 2.21
N LYS A 70 7.88 7.54 1.03
CA LYS A 70 8.20 8.92 0.60
C LYS A 70 7.62 9.95 1.56
N MET A 71 6.38 9.74 2.01
CA MET A 71 5.75 10.60 3.01
C MET A 71 6.52 10.56 4.33
N ALA A 72 6.95 9.38 4.77
CA ALA A 72 7.81 9.24 5.96
C ALA A 72 9.13 10.00 5.79
N VAL A 73 9.84 9.86 4.67
CA VAL A 73 11.09 10.61 4.38
C VAL A 73 10.85 12.12 4.56
N LEU A 74 9.82 12.65 3.91
CA LEU A 74 9.55 14.09 3.91
C LEU A 74 9.15 14.59 5.30
N ALA A 75 8.11 13.99 5.88
CA ALA A 75 7.44 14.53 7.04
C ALA A 75 8.18 14.18 8.34
N VAL A 76 8.70 12.97 8.48
CA VAL A 76 9.51 12.57 9.64
C VAL A 76 10.88 13.26 9.59
N GLY A 77 11.49 13.37 8.42
CA GLY A 77 12.75 14.12 8.24
C GLY A 77 12.59 15.60 8.62
N GLY A 78 11.50 16.23 8.18
CA GLY A 78 11.14 17.59 8.58
C GLY A 78 10.90 17.71 10.09
N TYR A 79 10.11 16.81 10.67
CA TYR A 79 9.86 16.76 12.11
C TYR A 79 11.15 16.63 12.93
N ALA A 80 12.06 15.75 12.52
CA ALA A 80 13.32 15.51 13.24
C ALA A 80 14.22 16.76 13.28
N ARG A 81 14.16 17.61 12.25
CA ARG A 81 14.93 18.86 12.16
C ARG A 81 14.38 19.96 13.07
N ILE A 82 13.07 20.05 13.22
CA ILE A 82 12.42 21.12 14.01
C ILE A 82 12.25 20.72 15.47
N ARG A 83 12.03 19.44 15.75
CA ARG A 83 11.81 18.93 17.11
C ARG A 83 13.13 18.96 17.87
N LYS A 84 13.13 19.61 19.04
CA LYS A 84 14.29 19.65 19.94
C LYS A 84 14.06 18.80 21.18
N GLN A 85 15.11 18.11 21.60
CA GLN A 85 15.22 17.45 22.90
C GLN A 85 16.67 17.59 23.38
N PHE A 86 16.88 17.74 24.69
CA PHE A 86 18.22 18.03 25.25
C PHE A 86 18.90 19.24 24.58
N LYS A 87 18.13 20.28 24.27
CA LYS A 87 18.57 21.55 23.64
C LYS A 87 19.13 21.43 22.22
N VAL A 88 19.08 20.26 21.59
CA VAL A 88 19.49 20.05 20.19
C VAL A 88 18.33 19.51 19.35
N PRO A 89 18.30 19.73 18.03
CA PRO A 89 17.41 19.01 17.14
C PRO A 89 17.58 17.50 17.30
N ILE A 90 16.49 16.74 17.31
CA ILE A 90 16.57 15.27 17.42
C ILE A 90 17.26 14.65 16.19
N ALA A 91 17.25 15.33 15.05
CA ALA A 91 18.03 14.96 13.86
C ALA A 91 19.56 14.91 14.08
N SER A 92 20.08 15.54 15.14
CA SER A 92 21.49 15.47 15.52
C SER A 92 21.83 14.24 16.37
N MET A 93 20.82 13.45 16.78
CA MET A 93 21.01 12.26 17.60
C MET A 93 21.23 11.04 16.71
N GLN A 94 22.28 10.27 16.95
CA GLN A 94 22.63 9.10 16.14
C GLN A 94 21.48 8.08 16.04
N GLY A 95 20.81 7.77 17.15
CA GLY A 95 19.67 6.84 17.13
C GLY A 95 18.51 7.30 16.24
N VAL A 96 18.32 8.61 16.05
CA VAL A 96 17.33 9.13 15.09
C VAL A 96 17.87 9.07 13.66
N GLN A 97 19.16 9.36 13.47
CA GLN A 97 19.80 9.29 12.15
C GLN A 97 19.78 7.86 11.58
N GLU A 98 19.99 6.84 12.41
CA GLU A 98 19.89 5.43 12.00
C GLU A 98 18.50 5.09 11.46
N LYS A 99 17.44 5.50 12.17
CA LYS A 99 16.05 5.31 11.73
C LYS A 99 15.76 6.06 10.42
N LEU A 100 16.18 7.32 10.33
CA LEU A 100 16.05 8.11 9.10
C LEU A 100 16.80 7.48 7.91
N ALA A 101 17.99 6.90 8.16
CA ALA A 101 18.76 6.21 7.14
C ALA A 101 18.03 4.96 6.63
N VAL A 102 17.42 4.17 7.53
CA VAL A 102 16.59 3.00 7.15
C VAL A 102 15.42 3.42 6.26
N ILE A 103 14.68 4.46 6.64
CA ILE A 103 13.57 5.00 5.83
C ILE A 103 14.08 5.42 4.45
N GLY A 104 15.21 6.13 4.39
CA GLY A 104 15.82 6.60 3.15
C GLY A 104 16.25 5.45 2.23
N ILE A 105 16.98 4.46 2.76
CA ILE A 105 17.48 3.30 2.00
C ILE A 105 16.33 2.46 1.46
N ASN A 106 15.31 2.21 2.28
CA ASN A 106 14.13 1.47 1.85
C ASN A 106 13.39 2.22 0.74
N THR A 107 13.15 3.51 0.91
CA THR A 107 12.45 4.34 -0.07
C THR A 107 13.20 4.36 -1.40
N PHE A 108 14.51 4.59 -1.36
CA PHE A 108 15.35 4.60 -2.57
C PHE A 108 15.33 3.24 -3.27
N GLY A 109 15.53 2.15 -2.53
CA GLY A 109 15.54 0.80 -3.09
C GLY A 109 14.21 0.41 -3.74
N MET A 110 13.08 0.76 -3.11
CA MET A 110 11.77 0.49 -3.70
C MET A 110 11.48 1.35 -4.93
N MET A 111 11.92 2.62 -4.96
CA MET A 111 11.80 3.46 -6.15
C MET A 111 12.61 2.90 -7.32
N ALA A 112 13.84 2.44 -7.07
CA ALA A 112 14.66 1.80 -8.09
C ALA A 112 13.99 0.51 -8.60
N ALA A 113 13.46 -0.32 -7.70
CA ALA A 113 12.73 -1.53 -8.07
C ALA A 113 11.47 -1.24 -8.89
N GLN A 114 10.73 -0.18 -8.55
CA GLN A 114 9.56 0.26 -9.32
C GLN A 114 9.95 0.71 -10.73
N ASN A 115 11.01 1.51 -10.88
CA ASN A 115 11.49 1.92 -12.20
C ASN A 115 11.91 0.71 -13.05
N MET A 116 12.63 -0.25 -12.44
CA MET A 116 12.99 -1.50 -13.11
C MET A 116 11.74 -2.28 -13.54
N PHE A 117 10.76 -2.46 -12.65
CA PHE A 117 9.54 -3.17 -12.97
C PHE A 117 8.74 -2.49 -14.09
N ASN A 118 8.63 -1.16 -14.05
CA ASN A 118 7.96 -0.39 -15.09
C ASN A 118 8.65 -0.57 -16.46
N SER A 119 9.98 -0.65 -16.50
CA SER A 119 10.68 -0.90 -17.77
C SER A 119 10.35 -2.25 -18.41
N PHE A 120 10.10 -3.30 -17.61
CA PHE A 120 9.60 -4.57 -18.12
C PHE A 120 8.19 -4.44 -18.69
N LEU A 121 7.31 -3.72 -18.00
CA LEU A 121 5.95 -3.48 -18.49
C LEU A 121 5.93 -2.68 -19.79
N GLU A 122 6.79 -1.66 -19.91
CA GLU A 122 6.96 -0.86 -21.14
C GLU A 122 7.45 -1.71 -22.31
N ALA A 123 8.26 -2.74 -22.03
CA ALA A 123 8.68 -3.72 -23.04
C ALA A 123 7.59 -4.74 -23.41
N GLY A 124 6.41 -4.68 -22.79
CA GLY A 124 5.31 -5.62 -23.00
C GLY A 124 5.43 -6.92 -22.21
N GLU A 125 6.36 -7.00 -21.26
CA GLU A 125 6.59 -8.21 -20.47
C GLU A 125 5.61 -8.32 -19.29
N THR A 126 5.29 -9.56 -18.90
CA THR A 126 4.42 -9.86 -17.75
C THR A 126 5.15 -10.72 -16.71
N PRO A 127 6.15 -10.16 -15.99
CA PRO A 127 7.04 -10.95 -15.15
C PRO A 127 6.35 -11.37 -13.84
N SER A 128 5.63 -12.50 -13.87
CA SER A 128 4.80 -13.00 -12.77
C SER A 128 5.56 -13.23 -11.46
N CYS A 129 6.74 -13.87 -11.52
CA CYS A 129 7.59 -14.07 -10.35
C CYS A 129 8.06 -12.73 -9.75
N LEU A 130 8.51 -11.81 -10.61
CA LEU A 130 8.97 -10.50 -10.17
C LEU A 130 7.82 -9.69 -9.56
N SER A 131 6.58 -9.80 -10.09
CA SER A 131 5.41 -9.13 -9.51
C SER A 131 5.14 -9.56 -8.07
N ALA A 132 5.37 -10.84 -7.74
CA ALA A 132 5.24 -11.36 -6.38
C ALA A 132 6.37 -10.84 -5.47
N VAL A 133 7.60 -10.80 -5.97
CA VAL A 133 8.75 -10.20 -5.26
C VAL A 133 8.50 -8.72 -4.99
N MET A 134 8.02 -7.98 -5.98
CA MET A 134 7.68 -6.56 -5.85
C MET A 134 6.66 -6.34 -4.74
N LYS A 135 5.55 -7.09 -4.74
CA LYS A 135 4.54 -7.02 -3.67
C LYS A 135 5.17 -7.26 -2.31
N HIS A 136 5.86 -8.39 -2.15
CA HIS A 136 6.41 -8.79 -0.86
C HIS A 136 7.44 -7.78 -0.35
N MET A 137 8.46 -7.48 -1.15
CA MET A 137 9.58 -6.64 -0.73
C MET A 137 9.16 -5.19 -0.51
N CYS A 138 8.32 -4.64 -1.37
CA CYS A 138 7.91 -3.23 -1.22
C CYS A 138 6.98 -3.05 -0.03
N THR A 139 6.00 -3.93 0.16
CA THR A 139 5.07 -3.80 1.30
C THR A 139 5.77 -4.05 2.64
N GLU A 140 6.74 -4.97 2.70
CA GLU A 140 7.57 -5.19 3.88
C GLU A 140 8.45 -3.98 4.22
N ARG A 141 9.18 -3.45 3.23
CA ARG A 141 10.02 -2.26 3.41
C ARG A 141 9.20 -1.01 3.73
N GLY A 142 7.99 -0.92 3.19
CA GLY A 142 7.01 0.10 3.54
C GLY A 142 6.60 0.02 5.03
N ARG A 143 6.30 -1.18 5.53
CA ARG A 143 6.03 -1.41 6.96
C ARG A 143 7.19 -0.93 7.83
N ILE A 144 8.41 -1.37 7.51
CA ILE A 144 9.61 -0.99 8.26
C ILE A 144 9.75 0.54 8.27
N SER A 145 9.64 1.19 7.12
CA SER A 145 9.81 2.64 7.00
C SER A 145 8.78 3.42 7.82
N ILE A 146 7.52 2.99 7.84
CA ILE A 146 6.51 3.63 8.67
C ILE A 146 6.76 3.37 10.16
N ASN A 147 7.12 2.15 10.56
CA ASN A 147 7.45 1.83 11.95
C ASN A 147 8.60 2.71 12.47
N GLU A 148 9.68 2.83 11.71
CA GLU A 148 10.79 3.74 12.05
C GLU A 148 10.33 5.19 12.15
N GLY A 149 9.42 5.62 11.27
CA GLY A 149 8.83 6.95 11.32
C GLY A 149 7.98 7.18 12.56
N MET A 150 7.19 6.19 12.98
CA MET A 150 6.42 6.22 14.23
C MET A 150 7.34 6.40 15.43
N ASP A 151 8.44 5.66 15.48
CA ASP A 151 9.42 5.72 16.57
C ASP A 151 10.11 7.09 16.67
N VAL A 152 10.51 7.67 15.53
CA VAL A 152 11.14 9.01 15.51
C VAL A 152 10.18 10.09 15.98
N MET A 153 8.91 10.01 15.60
CA MET A 153 7.89 10.98 16.00
C MET A 153 7.43 10.79 17.45
N GLY A 154 7.48 9.56 17.96
CA GLY A 154 7.10 9.21 19.33
C GLY A 154 5.64 9.55 19.63
N GLY A 155 5.40 10.26 20.74
CA GLY A 155 4.04 10.64 21.16
C GLY A 155 3.23 11.38 20.08
N ALA A 156 3.88 12.17 19.21
CA ALA A 156 3.20 12.86 18.12
C ALA A 156 2.59 11.88 17.08
N ALA A 157 3.18 10.70 16.92
CA ALA A 157 2.72 9.68 15.97
C ALA A 157 1.43 8.98 16.39
N ILE A 158 1.19 8.87 17.71
CA ILE A 158 0.02 8.17 18.26
C ILE A 158 -1.14 9.10 18.57
N CYS A 159 -0.92 10.41 18.58
CA CYS A 159 -1.97 11.39 18.78
C CYS A 159 -2.81 11.54 17.50
N ASN A 160 -3.94 10.83 17.42
CA ASN A 160 -4.88 10.95 16.32
C ASN A 160 -5.54 12.34 16.30
N GLY A 161 -5.11 13.17 15.35
CA GLY A 161 -5.65 14.50 15.09
C GLY A 161 -5.43 14.87 13.62
N PRO A 162 -5.97 16.01 13.15
CA PRO A 162 -5.96 16.38 11.73
C PRO A 162 -4.56 16.55 11.15
N ASN A 163 -3.55 16.79 12.00
CA ASN A 163 -2.16 16.97 11.60
C ASN A 163 -1.32 15.67 11.66
N ASN A 164 -1.93 14.54 12.06
CA ASN A 164 -1.21 13.27 12.15
C ASN A 164 -1.21 12.56 10.79
N PHE A 165 -0.08 12.63 10.11
CA PHE A 165 0.13 12.02 8.80
C PHE A 165 0.58 10.55 8.87
N MET A 166 0.94 10.02 10.04
CA MET A 166 1.50 8.67 10.17
C MET A 166 0.47 7.62 10.62
N ALA A 167 -0.43 7.97 11.53
CA ALA A 167 -1.30 7.00 12.19
C ALA A 167 -2.20 6.21 11.21
N GLY A 168 -2.77 6.90 10.21
CA GLY A 168 -3.58 6.25 9.18
C GLY A 168 -2.77 5.26 8.34
N GLY A 169 -1.56 5.63 7.95
CA GLY A 169 -0.63 4.75 7.24
C GLY A 169 -0.24 3.53 8.08
N TYR A 170 0.12 3.75 9.35
CA TYR A 170 0.48 2.70 10.30
C TYR A 170 -0.66 1.68 10.50
N GLY A 171 -1.88 2.15 10.73
CA GLY A 171 -3.05 1.29 10.89
C GLY A 171 -3.41 0.51 9.62
N ALA A 172 -3.20 1.08 8.44
CA ALA A 172 -3.54 0.46 7.16
C ALA A 172 -2.48 -0.52 6.63
N ILE A 173 -1.25 -0.50 7.16
CA ILE A 173 -0.16 -1.35 6.65
C ILE A 173 -0.52 -2.83 6.58
N PRO A 174 -1.09 -3.47 7.63
CA PRO A 174 -1.44 -4.89 7.61
C PRO A 174 -2.31 -5.28 6.40
N LEU A 175 -3.21 -4.39 5.96
CA LEU A 175 -4.10 -4.62 4.82
C LEU A 175 -3.34 -4.73 3.48
N SER A 176 -2.21 -4.04 3.35
CA SER A 176 -1.42 -4.04 2.11
C SER A 176 -0.55 -5.29 1.97
N ILE A 177 -0.36 -6.02 3.07
CA ILE A 177 0.53 -7.18 3.18
C ILE A 177 -0.20 -8.50 2.94
N THR A 178 -1.49 -8.56 3.27
CA THR A 178 -2.36 -9.69 2.91
C THR A 178 -2.41 -9.85 1.40
#